data_AF-C3MTQ0-F1
#
_entry.id   AF-C3MTQ0-F1
#
_cell.length_a   1.000
_cell.length_b   1.000
_cell.length_c   1.000
_cell.angle_alpha   90.00
_cell.angle_beta   90.00
_cell.angle_gamma   90.00
#
_symmetry.space_group_name_H-M   'P 1'
#
loop_
_entity.id
_entity.type
_entity.pdbx_description
1 polymer ?
#
loop_
_entity_poly.entity_id
_entity_poly.type
_entity_poly.pdbx_seq_one_letter_code
_entity_poly.pdbx_strand_id
1 'polypeptide(L)'
;MRIKNKIKKRIIELIELAYITARKGDLELAREYIKLAEMYSRKGRVKIPLKYKRMFCRKCYTPLITGVTERRRIRSKILIRTCLICNWQRRYVLSRNKGSNKEN
;
A
#
# COMPACT_ATOMS: atom_id res chain seq x y z
N MET A 1 -3.21 8.74 -24.00
CA MET A 1 -2.64 7.65 -23.15
C MET A 1 -1.41 8.08 -22.33
N ARG A 2 -0.50 8.90 -22.87
CA ARG A 2 0.76 9.32 -22.21
C ARG A 2 0.60 9.97 -20.82
N ILE A 3 -0.39 10.86 -20.65
CA ILE A 3 -0.63 11.57 -19.37
C ILE A 3 -1.01 10.61 -18.24
N LYS A 4 -1.94 9.67 -18.49
CA LYS A 4 -2.36 8.69 -17.49
C LYS A 4 -1.20 7.80 -17.02
N ASN A 5 -0.30 7.43 -17.94
CA ASN A 5 0.91 6.67 -17.60
C ASN A 5 1.88 7.49 -16.75
N LYS A 6 2.10 8.78 -17.08
CA LYS A 6 2.93 9.69 -16.27
C LYS A 6 2.35 9.87 -14.85
N ILE A 7 1.04 10.05 -14.74
CA ILE A 7 0.34 10.13 -13.43
C ILE A 7 0.50 8.80 -12.67
N LYS A 8 0.32 7.65 -13.33
CA LYS A 8 0.51 6.33 -12.72
C LYS A 8 1.93 6.15 -12.16
N LYS A 9 2.96 6.55 -12.93
CA LYS A 9 4.36 6.52 -12.49
C LYS A 9 4.56 7.41 -11.26
N ARG A 10 4.03 8.64 -11.29
CA ARG A 10 4.12 9.56 -10.15
C ARG A 10 3.46 9.03 -8.88
N ILE A 11 2.29 8.40 -9.00
CA ILE A 11 1.59 7.75 -7.89
C ILE A 11 2.48 6.65 -7.28
N ILE A 12 3.12 5.84 -8.11
CA ILE A 12 3.99 4.75 -7.66
C ILE A 12 5.19 5.32 -6.89
N GLU A 13 5.89 6.30 -7.47
CA GLU A 13 7.03 6.98 -6.84
C GLU A 13 6.66 7.55 -5.46
N LEU A 14 5.50 8.23 -5.35
CA LEU A 14 5.03 8.80 -4.08
C LEU A 14 4.79 7.71 -3.02
N ILE A 15 4.23 6.56 -3.41
CA ILE A 15 3.99 5.45 -2.47
C ILE A 15 5.31 4.80 -2.03
N GLU A 16 6.30 4.70 -2.92
CA GLU A 16 7.62 4.18 -2.60
C GLU A 16 8.39 5.14 -1.67
N LEU A 17 8.35 6.45 -1.95
CA LEU A 17 8.90 7.49 -1.08
C LEU A 17 8.24 7.49 0.30
N ALA A 18 6.92 7.34 0.36
CA ALA A 18 6.19 7.21 1.63
C ALA A 18 6.72 6.03 2.45
N TYR A 19 6.97 4.89 1.80
CA TYR A 19 7.46 3.69 2.46
C TYR A 19 8.89 3.84 2.98
N ILE A 20 9.78 4.49 2.20
CA ILE A 20 11.15 4.81 2.62
C ILE A 20 11.13 5.79 3.80
N THR A 21 10.32 6.83 3.72
CA THR A 21 10.20 7.88 4.75
C THR A 21 9.66 7.31 6.06
N ALA A 22 8.62 6.47 5.98
CA ALA A 22 8.10 5.77 7.15
C ALA A 22 9.12 4.80 7.79
N ARG A 23 9.99 4.17 6.99
CA ARG A 23 11.08 3.34 7.53
C ARG A 23 12.16 4.16 8.23
N LYS A 24 12.35 5.43 7.86
CA LYS A 24 13.26 6.37 8.55
C LYS A 24 12.68 6.92 9.84
N GLY A 25 11.40 6.63 10.15
CA GLY A 25 10.73 7.05 11.39
C GLY A 25 9.76 8.22 11.21
N ASP A 26 9.81 8.93 10.08
CA ASP A 26 8.90 10.04 9.81
C ASP A 26 7.58 9.52 9.23
N LEU A 27 6.64 9.22 10.12
CA LEU A 27 5.31 8.73 9.75
C LEU A 27 4.38 9.85 9.26
N GLU A 28 4.63 11.10 9.62
CA GLU A 28 3.77 12.22 9.26
C GLU A 28 3.97 12.58 7.78
N LEU A 29 5.20 12.84 7.37
CA LEU A 29 5.57 13.10 5.98
C LEU A 29 5.20 11.91 5.09
N ALA A 30 5.39 10.69 5.60
CA ALA A 30 4.99 9.49 4.88
C ALA A 30 3.48 9.43 4.59
N ARG A 31 2.63 9.88 5.52
CA ARG A 31 1.17 9.95 5.29
C ARG A 31 0.84 11.00 4.23
N GLU A 32 1.54 12.12 4.22
CA GLU A 32 1.34 13.17 3.22
C GLU A 32 1.63 12.67 1.81
N TYR A 33 2.73 11.94 1.60
CA TYR A 33 3.03 11.33 0.31
C TYR A 33 1.91 10.39 -0.17
N ILE A 34 1.30 9.60 0.72
CA ILE A 34 0.17 8.73 0.37
C ILE A 34 -1.09 9.56 0.04
N LYS A 35 -1.39 10.61 0.81
CA LYS A 35 -2.51 11.53 0.51
C LYS A 35 -2.33 12.19 -0.85
N LEU A 36 -1.12 12.65 -1.17
CA LEU A 36 -0.78 13.19 -2.49
C LEU A 36 -1.00 12.15 -3.58
N ALA A 37 -0.49 10.93 -3.40
CA ALA A 37 -0.69 9.84 -4.37
C ALA A 37 -2.18 9.54 -4.63
N GLU A 38 -3.02 9.57 -3.58
CA GLU A 38 -4.46 9.43 -3.73
C GLU A 38 -5.09 10.62 -4.47
N MET A 39 -4.66 11.85 -4.19
CA MET A 39 -5.13 13.03 -4.91
C MET A 39 -4.79 12.94 -6.40
N TYR A 40 -3.57 12.54 -6.78
CA TYR A 40 -3.19 12.29 -8.17
C TYR A 40 -4.05 11.20 -8.82
N SER A 41 -4.34 10.12 -8.08
CA SER A 41 -5.21 9.03 -8.54
C SER A 41 -6.62 9.53 -8.86
N ARG A 42 -7.21 10.33 -7.96
CA ARG A 42 -8.55 10.92 -8.12
C ARG A 42 -8.59 11.92 -9.27
N LYS A 43 -7.69 12.92 -9.29
CA LYS A 43 -7.61 13.95 -10.33
C LYS A 43 -7.34 13.36 -11.72
N GLY A 44 -6.39 12.42 -11.80
CA GLY A 44 -6.05 11.77 -13.07
C GLY A 44 -7.03 10.70 -13.55
N ARG A 45 -8.00 10.31 -12.71
CA ARG A 45 -8.86 9.13 -12.92
C ARG A 45 -8.03 7.87 -13.25
N VAL A 46 -6.90 7.71 -12.54
CA VAL A 46 -5.95 6.60 -12.70
C VAL A 46 -6.02 5.69 -11.48
N LYS A 47 -6.27 4.40 -11.69
CA LYS A 47 -6.32 3.41 -10.61
C LYS A 47 -4.91 3.12 -10.08
N ILE A 48 -4.73 3.23 -8.76
CA ILE A 48 -3.51 2.76 -8.08
C ILE A 48 -3.39 1.24 -8.29
N PRO A 49 -2.25 0.72 -8.78
CA PRO A 49 -2.09 -0.72 -8.96
C PRO A 49 -2.24 -1.47 -7.64
N LEU A 50 -2.75 -2.71 -7.71
CA LEU A 50 -3.17 -3.46 -6.53
C LEU A 50 -2.04 -3.68 -5.50
N LYS A 51 -0.81 -3.92 -5.98
CA LYS A 51 0.41 -4.03 -5.16
C LYS A 51 0.57 -2.81 -4.25
N TYR A 52 0.59 -1.62 -4.84
CA TYR A 52 0.74 -0.35 -4.13
C TYR A 52 -0.49 0.02 -3.27
N LYS A 53 -1.71 -0.28 -3.75
CA LYS A 53 -2.96 -0.05 -2.98
C LYS A 53 -3.03 -0.86 -1.68
N ARG A 54 -2.20 -1.89 -1.53
CA ARG A 54 -2.06 -2.74 -0.34
C ARG A 54 -0.89 -2.30 0.55
N MET A 55 -0.07 -1.33 0.16
CA MET A 55 1.09 -0.89 0.94
C MET A 55 0.75 0.16 2.01
N PHE A 56 -0.47 0.68 2.06
CA PHE A 56 -0.88 1.69 3.04
C PHE A 56 -2.27 1.41 3.61
N CYS A 57 -2.54 1.97 4.79
CA CYS A 57 -3.84 1.97 5.42
C CYS A 57 -4.77 2.96 4.69
N ARG A 58 -5.94 2.53 4.20
CA ARG A 58 -6.87 3.45 3.52
C ARG A 58 -7.68 4.33 4.48
N LYS A 59 -7.60 4.09 5.79
CA LYS A 59 -8.26 4.93 6.79
C LYS A 59 -7.38 6.12 7.19
N CYS A 60 -6.14 5.88 7.57
CA CYS A 60 -5.22 6.91 8.08
C CYS A 60 -4.03 7.21 7.15
N TYR A 61 -3.98 6.61 5.96
CA TYR A 61 -2.92 6.80 4.97
C TYR A 61 -1.51 6.41 5.40
N THR A 62 -1.35 5.72 6.54
CA THR A 62 -0.03 5.29 7.02
C THR A 62 0.50 4.13 6.16
N PRO A 63 1.75 4.19 5.66
CA PRO A 63 2.40 3.05 5.02
C PRO A 63 2.46 1.86 5.99
N LEU A 64 2.15 0.66 5.50
CA LEU A 64 2.08 -0.57 6.26
C LEU A 64 3.40 -1.33 6.12
N ILE A 65 4.24 -1.22 7.15
CA ILE A 65 5.52 -1.91 7.29
C ILE A 65 5.35 -2.97 8.37
N THR A 66 5.51 -4.24 7.99
CA THR A 66 5.42 -5.37 8.93
C THR A 66 6.40 -5.16 10.09
N GLY A 67 5.90 -5.21 11.32
CA GLY A 67 6.70 -5.03 12.54
C GLY A 67 6.83 -3.59 13.02
N VAL A 68 6.58 -2.58 12.18
CA VAL A 68 6.66 -1.15 12.55
C VAL A 68 5.26 -0.54 12.68
N THR A 69 4.52 -0.47 11.58
CA THR A 69 3.18 0.14 11.52
C THR A 69 2.08 -0.87 11.20
N GLU A 70 2.46 -2.12 10.94
CA GLU A 70 1.58 -3.20 10.56
C GLU A 70 1.81 -4.47 11.38
N ARG A 71 0.71 -5.05 11.85
CA ARG A 71 0.65 -6.42 12.36
C ARG A 71 -0.01 -7.32 11.32
N ARG A 72 0.66 -8.41 10.96
CA ARG A 72 0.08 -9.47 10.11
C ARG A 72 -0.21 -10.71 10.96
N ARG A 73 -1.37 -11.31 10.77
CA ARG A 73 -1.75 -12.60 11.36
C ARG A 73 -2.36 -13.49 10.28
N ILE A 74 -2.05 -14.78 10.32
CA ILE A 74 -2.64 -15.77 9.42
C ILE A 74 -3.50 -16.71 10.26
N ARG A 75 -4.78 -16.86 9.90
CA ARG A 75 -5.74 -17.77 10.56
C ARG A 75 -6.54 -18.48 9.48
N SER A 76 -6.51 -19.81 9.44
CA SER A 76 -7.32 -20.64 8.53
C SER A 76 -7.36 -20.14 7.09
N LYS A 77 -6.18 -19.93 6.47
CA LYS A 77 -6.02 -19.38 5.10
C LYS A 77 -6.50 -17.94 4.92
N ILE A 78 -6.67 -17.16 5.98
CA ILE A 78 -6.99 -15.73 5.92
C ILE A 78 -5.80 -14.93 6.46
N LEU A 79 -5.24 -14.05 5.63
CA LEU A 79 -4.27 -13.05 6.03
C LEU A 79 -5.01 -11.81 6.56
N ILE A 80 -4.88 -11.58 7.86
CA ILE A 80 -5.37 -10.39 8.56
C ILE A 80 -4.22 -9.40 8.67
N ARG A 81 -4.42 -8.20 8.10
CA ARG A 81 -3.49 -7.07 8.15
C ARG A 81 -4.10 -5.96 8.98
N THR A 82 -3.44 -5.59 10.06
CA THR A 82 -3.90 -4.56 11.00
C THR A 82 -2.93 -3.39 10.99
N CYS A 83 -3.46 -2.18 10.80
CA CYS A 83 -2.69 -0.96 11.01
C CYS A 83 -2.55 -0.70 12.51
N LEU A 84 -1.31 -0.59 13.00
CA LEU A 84 -1.03 -0.36 14.42
C LEU A 84 -1.32 1.09 14.87
N ILE A 85 -1.49 2.03 13.94
CA ILE A 85 -1.81 3.42 14.25
C ILE A 85 -3.30 3.63 14.52
N CYS A 86 -4.17 3.16 13.62
CA CYS A 86 -5.61 3.45 13.69
C CYS A 86 -6.48 2.21 13.92
N ASN A 87 -5.85 1.05 14.16
CA ASN A 87 -6.48 -0.26 14.39
C ASN A 87 -7.36 -0.77 13.24
N TRP A 88 -7.30 -0.15 12.06
CA TRP A 88 -8.08 -0.61 10.91
C TRP A 88 -7.53 -1.93 10.36
N GLN A 89 -8.43 -2.89 10.12
CA GLN A 89 -8.11 -4.25 9.72
C GLN A 89 -8.57 -4.56 8.31
N ARG A 90 -7.82 -5.42 7.62
CA ARG A 90 -8.17 -5.96 6.31
C ARG A 90 -7.89 -7.44 6.26
N ARG A 91 -8.78 -8.19 5.60
CA ARG A 91 -8.68 -9.64 5.47
C ARG A 91 -8.50 -10.00 4.00
N TYR A 92 -7.57 -10.89 3.73
CA TYR A 92 -7.31 -11.42 2.39
C TYR A 92 -7.37 -12.94 2.48
N VAL A 93 -8.27 -13.57 1.73
CA VAL A 93 -8.28 -15.02 1.60
C VAL A 93 -7.05 -15.42 0.79
N LEU A 94 -6.24 -16.30 1.37
CA LEU A 94 -5.10 -16.93 0.73
C LEU A 94 -5.64 -18.14 -0.04
N SER A 95 -6.05 -17.91 -1.29
CA SER A 95 -6.31 -19.01 -2.22
C SER A 95 -4.97 -19.65 -2.62
N ARG A 96 -4.90 -20.98 -2.63
CA ARG A 96 -3.76 -21.71 -3.22
C ARG A 96 -3.81 -21.47 -4.73
N ASN A 97 -3.06 -20.48 -5.22
CA ASN A 97 -2.86 -20.33 -6.66
C ASN A 97 -2.15 -21.60 -7.15
N LYS A 98 -2.83 -22.44 -7.94
CA LYS A 98 -2.26 -23.61 -8.62
C LYS A 98 -1.25 -23.23 -9.74
N GLY A 99 -0.49 -22.14 -9.61
CA GLY A 99 0.25 -21.59 -10.77
C GLY A 99 1.28 -20.48 -10.51
N SER A 100 2.07 -20.52 -9.44
CA SER A 100 3.37 -19.82 -9.40
C SER A 100 4.50 -20.84 -9.53
N ASN A 101 4.64 -21.32 -10.76
CA ASN A 101 5.80 -22.01 -11.32
C ASN A 101 6.77 -20.91 -11.84
N LYS A 102 8.07 -21.22 -11.91
CA LYS A 102 9.11 -20.56 -12.76
C LYS A 102 9.84 -19.28 -12.24
N GLU A 103 11.19 -19.40 -12.25
CA GLU A 103 12.24 -18.37 -12.42
C GLU A 103 12.46 -17.38 -11.24
N ASN A 104 13.61 -17.28 -10.56
CA ASN A 104 15.01 -17.64 -10.87
C ASN A 104 15.53 -18.86 -10.10
#